data_AF-A0A7S1B256-F1
#
_entry.id   AF-A0A7S1B256-F1
#
_cell.length_a   1.000
_cell.length_b   1.000
_cell.length_c   1.000
_cell.angle_alpha   90.00
_cell.angle_beta   90.00
_cell.angle_gamma   90.00
#
_symmetry.space_group_name_H-M   'P 1'
#
loop_
_entity.id
_entity.type
_entity.pdbx_description
1 polymer ?
#
loop_
_entity_poly.entity_id
_entity_poly.type
_entity_poly.pdbx_seq_one_letter_code
_entity_poly.pdbx_strand_id
1 'polypeptide(L)'
;VAFVTGFATTFVHYPLVPVHLDSAHWSSAWLIATIGDYYATSLCYCGIILATEGLWPGVVWCACVLVLGSGVSCLWVVYRILAHKSLALKSKTTPDVSGAPLVA
;
A
#
# COMPACT_ATOMS: atom_id res chain seq x y z
N VAL A 1 -2.84 -3.20 -16.27
CA VAL A 1 -3.93 -3.65 -17.16
C VAL A 1 -4.09 -5.16 -17.14
N ALA A 2 -3.07 -5.95 -17.50
CA ALA A 2 -3.15 -7.42 -17.50
C ALA A 2 -3.60 -8.03 -16.15
N PHE A 3 -3.04 -7.55 -15.02
CA PHE A 3 -3.47 -8.01 -13.69
C PHE A 3 -4.96 -7.70 -13.42
N VAL A 4 -5.41 -6.47 -13.69
CA VAL A 4 -6.80 -6.05 -13.43
C VAL A 4 -7.79 -6.89 -14.23
N THR A 5 -7.47 -7.18 -15.50
CA THR A 5 -8.29 -8.06 -16.35
C THR A 5 -8.31 -9.50 -15.80
N GLY A 6 -7.15 -10.04 -15.39
CA GLY A 6 -7.06 -11.36 -14.78
C GLY A 6 -7.86 -11.45 -13.47
N PHE A 7 -7.73 -10.45 -12.60
CA PHE A 7 -8.47 -10.36 -11.34
C PHE A 7 -9.99 -10.30 -11.57
N ALA A 8 -10.46 -9.47 -12.50
CA ALA A 8 -11.87 -9.39 -12.86
C ALA A 8 -12.39 -10.72 -13.42
N THR A 9 -11.59 -11.41 -14.23
CA THR A 9 -11.92 -12.73 -14.79
C THR A 9 -12.05 -13.77 -13.67
N THR A 10 -11.10 -13.81 -12.73
CA THR A 10 -11.20 -14.68 -11.54
C THR A 10 -12.46 -14.39 -10.74
N PHE A 11 -12.80 -13.11 -10.54
CA PHE A 11 -13.98 -12.71 -9.79
C PHE A 11 -15.31 -13.15 -10.44
N VAL A 12 -15.38 -13.10 -11.77
CA VAL A 12 -16.57 -13.51 -12.54
C VAL A 12 -16.72 -15.03 -12.58
N HIS A 13 -15.62 -15.77 -12.77
CA HIS A 13 -15.66 -17.23 -12.92
C HIS A 13 -15.63 -18.01 -11.61
N TYR A 14 -15.07 -17.43 -10.55
CA TYR A 14 -14.89 -18.08 -9.25
C TYR A 14 -15.47 -17.19 -8.13
N PRO A 15 -16.81 -17.09 -7.99
CA PRO A 15 -17.43 -16.24 -6.98
C PRO A 15 -16.94 -16.60 -5.57
N LEU A 16 -16.73 -15.57 -4.73
CA LEU A 16 -16.26 -15.75 -3.35
C LEU A 16 -17.29 -16.41 -2.45
N VAL A 17 -18.57 -16.32 -2.81
CA VAL A 17 -19.69 -16.82 -2.00
C VAL A 17 -20.63 -17.67 -2.88
N PRO A 18 -20.99 -18.90 -2.46
CA PRO A 18 -20.48 -19.59 -1.26
C PRO A 18 -18.98 -19.95 -1.40
N VAL A 19 -18.26 -20.05 -0.28
CA VAL A 19 -16.83 -20.39 -0.28
C VAL A 19 -16.66 -21.86 -0.66
N HIS A 20 -15.81 -22.15 -1.64
CA HIS A 20 -15.57 -23.52 -2.14
C HIS A 20 -14.18 -24.03 -1.73
N LEU A 21 -14.00 -24.40 -0.46
CA LEU A 21 -12.71 -24.87 0.07
C LEU A 21 -12.26 -26.22 -0.52
N ASP A 22 -13.21 -27.05 -0.95
CA ASP A 22 -12.91 -28.38 -1.52
C ASP A 22 -12.48 -28.34 -2.99
N SER A 23 -12.58 -27.17 -3.63
CA SER A 23 -12.20 -27.00 -5.04
C SER A 23 -10.76 -26.50 -5.15
N ALA A 24 -9.88 -27.38 -5.65
CA ALA A 24 -8.50 -27.03 -5.97
C ALA A 24 -8.42 -25.95 -7.06
N HIS A 25 -9.33 -25.98 -8.04
CA HIS A 25 -9.39 -24.98 -9.11
C HIS A 25 -9.79 -23.60 -8.59
N TRP A 26 -10.79 -23.53 -7.70
CA TRP A 26 -11.20 -22.27 -7.07
C TRP A 26 -10.07 -21.71 -6.20
N SER A 27 -9.47 -22.55 -5.35
CA SER A 27 -8.39 -22.14 -4.45
C SER A 27 -7.15 -21.66 -5.19
N SER A 28 -6.74 -22.37 -6.25
CA SER A 28 -5.58 -21.98 -7.06
C SER A 28 -5.82 -20.68 -7.84
N ALA A 29 -7.01 -20.47 -8.39
CA ALA A 29 -7.37 -19.22 -9.07
C ALA A 29 -7.28 -18.01 -8.13
N TRP A 30 -7.80 -18.14 -6.90
CA TRP A 30 -7.73 -17.09 -5.88
C TRP A 30 -6.31 -16.89 -5.33
N LEU A 31 -5.53 -17.96 -5.20
CA LEU A 31 -4.12 -17.87 -4.81
C LEU A 31 -3.31 -17.06 -5.84
N ILE A 32 -3.47 -17.36 -7.14
CA ILE A 32 -2.80 -16.64 -8.22
C ILE A 32 -3.25 -15.16 -8.23
N ALA A 33 -4.55 -14.91 -8.07
CA ALA A 33 -5.08 -13.55 -8.00
C ALA A 33 -4.48 -12.76 -6.82
N THR A 34 -4.34 -13.39 -5.65
CA THR A 34 -3.75 -12.78 -4.45
C THR A 34 -2.26 -12.49 -4.62
N ILE A 35 -1.51 -13.42 -5.22
CA ILE A 35 -0.09 -13.21 -5.56
C ILE A 35 0.05 -12.03 -6.53
N GLY A 36 -0.79 -11.98 -7.56
CA GLY A 36 -0.80 -10.89 -8.52
C GLY A 36 -1.10 -9.54 -7.87
N ASP A 37 -2.06 -9.49 -6.94
CA ASP A 37 -2.43 -8.27 -6.21
C ASP A 37 -1.28 -7.75 -5.36
N TYR A 38 -0.62 -8.67 -4.65
CA TYR A 38 0.56 -8.36 -3.85
C TYR A 38 1.69 -7.78 -4.69
N TYR A 39 2.02 -8.37 -5.85
CA TYR A 39 3.09 -7.83 -6.70
C TYR A 39 2.68 -6.54 -7.41
N ALA A 40 1.43 -6.39 -7.81
CA ALA A 40 0.94 -5.14 -8.41
C ALA A 40 1.07 -3.97 -7.43
N THR A 41 0.63 -4.16 -6.18
CA THR A 41 0.75 -3.15 -5.12
C THR A 41 2.21 -2.92 -4.72
N SER A 42 3.01 -3.98 -4.59
CA SER A 42 4.44 -3.87 -4.27
C SER A 42 5.24 -3.13 -5.33
N LEU A 43 4.96 -3.33 -6.62
CA LEU A 43 5.61 -2.58 -7.70
C LEU A 43 5.27 -1.08 -7.65
N CYS A 44 4.00 -0.74 -7.42
CA CYS A 44 3.60 0.66 -7.19
C CYS A 44 4.35 1.26 -5.99
N TYR A 45 4.47 0.49 -4.91
CA TYR A 45 5.17 0.90 -3.70
C TYR A 45 6.68 1.08 -3.92
N CYS A 46 7.32 0.20 -4.69
CA CYS A 46 8.70 0.36 -5.12
C CYS A 46 8.92 1.67 -5.89
N GLY A 47 7.96 2.09 -6.72
CA GLY A 47 8.00 3.40 -7.38
C GLY A 47 8.07 4.56 -6.39
N ILE A 48 7.29 4.49 -5.30
CA ILE A 48 7.31 5.50 -4.23
C ILE A 48 8.68 5.50 -3.53
N ILE A 49 9.20 4.31 -3.20
CA ILE A 49 10.51 4.15 -2.55
C ILE A 49 11.61 4.76 -3.43
N LEU A 50 11.66 4.41 -4.71
CA LEU A 50 12.68 4.93 -5.64
C LEU A 50 12.55 6.44 -5.90
N ALA A 51 11.33 6.99 -5.84
CA ALA A 51 11.10 8.43 -5.97
C ALA A 51 11.47 9.23 -4.72
N THR A 52 11.50 8.59 -3.55
CA THR A 52 11.71 9.25 -2.25
C THR A 52 13.08 9.00 -1.63
N GLU A 53 13.73 7.91 -2.04
CA GLU A 53 15.08 7.50 -1.63
C GLU A 53 16.09 7.72 -2.76
N GLY A 54 17.38 7.76 -2.42
CA GLY A 54 18.43 7.68 -3.45
C GLY A 54 18.42 6.32 -4.17
N LEU A 55 19.00 6.26 -5.38
CA LEU A 55 18.98 5.05 -6.22
C LEU A 55 19.41 3.78 -5.46
N TRP A 56 20.56 3.80 -4.79
CA TRP A 56 21.09 2.64 -4.06
C TRP A 56 20.22 2.19 -2.87
N PRO A 57 19.92 3.06 -1.87
CA PRO A 57 19.06 2.65 -0.76
C PRO A 57 17.65 2.28 -1.23
N GLY A 58 17.11 2.97 -2.24
CA GLY A 58 15.82 2.67 -2.82
C GLY A 58 15.77 1.28 -3.46
N VAL A 59 16.78 0.89 -4.24
CA VAL A 59 16.88 -0.47 -4.83
C VAL A 59 16.96 -1.54 -3.75
N VAL A 60 17.73 -1.33 -2.68
CA VAL A 60 17.81 -2.29 -1.56
C VAL A 60 16.46 -2.46 -0.89
N TRP A 61 15.76 -1.36 -0.56
CA TRP A 61 14.43 -1.43 0.02
C TRP A 61 13.43 -2.13 -0.91
N CYS A 62 13.46 -1.85 -2.21
CA CYS A 62 12.60 -2.51 -3.20
C CYS A 62 12.86 -4.02 -3.26
N ALA A 63 14.13 -4.44 -3.28
CA ALA A 63 14.51 -5.85 -3.27
C ALA A 63 14.00 -6.55 -2.00
N CYS A 64 14.18 -5.91 -0.84
CA CYS A 64 13.68 -6.45 0.43
C CYS A 64 12.16 -6.53 0.44
N VAL A 65 11.43 -5.52 -0.07
CA VAL A 65 9.96 -5.56 -0.18
C VAL A 65 9.51 -6.73 -1.05
N LEU A 66 10.10 -6.90 -2.24
CA LEU A 66 9.69 -7.95 -3.19
C LEU A 66 10.00 -9.37 -2.71
N VAL A 67 11.01 -9.56 -1.84
CA VAL A 67 11.42 -10.89 -1.34
C VAL A 67 10.78 -11.22 0.01
N LEU A 68 10.75 -10.26 0.94
CA LEU A 68 10.33 -10.48 2.33
C LEU A 68 8.87 -10.11 2.59
N GLY A 69 8.21 -9.43 1.67
CA GLY A 69 6.78 -9.18 1.78
C GLY A 69 6.39 -7.85 2.43
N SER A 70 5.15 -7.83 2.90
CA SER A 70 4.53 -6.69 3.59
C SER A 70 5.24 -6.30 4.88
N GLY A 71 5.89 -7.24 5.57
CA GLY A 71 6.63 -6.97 6.81
C GLY A 71 7.71 -5.89 6.62
N VAL A 72 8.52 -6.01 5.56
CA VAL A 72 9.52 -5.00 5.22
C VAL A 72 8.88 -3.71 4.72
N SER A 73 7.76 -3.82 4.01
CA SER A 73 7.02 -2.64 3.54
C SER A 73 6.62 -1.74 4.72
N CYS A 74 6.13 -2.35 5.80
CA CYS A 74 5.82 -1.64 7.05
C CYS A 74 7.06 -1.04 7.72
N LEU A 75 8.17 -1.78 7.76
CA LEU A 75 9.43 -1.26 8.32
C LEU A 75 9.92 -0.02 7.58
N TRP A 76 9.81 0.01 6.24
CA TRP A 76 10.17 1.18 5.46
C TRP A 76 9.29 2.39 5.81
N VAL A 77 7.97 2.22 6.00
CA VAL A 77 7.10 3.32 6.43
C VAL A 77 7.55 3.88 7.77
N VAL A 78 7.80 3.00 8.75
CA VAL A 78 8.26 3.41 10.09
C VAL A 78 9.59 4.14 9.99
N TYR A 79 10.55 3.59 9.24
CA TYR A 79 11.83 4.23 8.97
C TYR A 79 11.64 5.64 8.37
N ARG A 80 10.79 5.77 7.35
CA ARG A 80 10.52 7.05 6.69
C ARG A 80 9.89 8.07 7.63
N ILE A 81 8.97 7.63 8.50
CA ILE A 81 8.36 8.49 9.52
C ILE A 81 9.42 9.00 10.50
N LEU A 82 10.26 8.11 11.03
CA LEU A 82 11.24 8.46 12.06
C LEU A 82 12.39 9.30 11.50
N ALA A 83 12.90 8.96 10.32
CA ALA A 83 14.05 9.63 9.72
C ALA A 83 13.69 10.95 9.03
N HIS A 84 12.54 11.00 8.34
CA HIS A 84 12.17 12.15 7.50
C HIS A 84 10.99 12.97 8.01
N LYS A 85 10.37 12.59 9.15
CA LYS A 85 9.19 13.26 9.74
C LYS A 85 8.07 13.51 8.73
N SER A 86 7.94 12.63 7.73
CA SER A 86 7.18 12.87 6.49
C SER A 86 5.66 12.70 6.63
N LEU A 87 5.12 12.50 7.83
CA LEU A 87 3.68 12.50 8.09
C LEU A 87 3.31 13.73 8.92
N ALA A 88 3.29 14.89 8.28
CA ALA A 88 2.61 16.04 8.83
C ALA A 88 1.10 15.81 8.76
N LEU A 89 0.50 15.37 9.86
CA LEU A 89 -0.96 15.41 10.03
C LEU A 89 -1.35 16.89 10.10
N LYS A 90 -2.01 17.41 9.07
CA LYS A 90 -2.51 18.79 9.08
C LYS A 90 -3.52 18.93 10.23
N SER A 91 -3.09 19.55 11.32
CA SER A 91 -3.99 19.92 12.42
C SER A 91 -5.06 20.86 11.87
N LYS A 92 -6.34 20.58 12.17
CA LYS A 92 -7.40 21.58 11.98
C LYS A 92 -7.06 22.74 12.90
N THR A 93 -6.56 23.84 12.34
CA THR A 93 -6.54 25.13 13.02
C THR A 93 -7.98 25.47 13.39
N THR A 94 -8.35 25.23 14.65
CA THR A 94 -9.49 25.90 15.26
C THR A 94 -9.19 27.40 15.16
N PRO A 95 -10.07 28.22 14.56
CA PRO A 95 -9.85 29.66 14.49
C PRO A 95 -9.69 30.20 15.90
N ASP A 96 -8.56 30.86 16.14
CA ASP A 96 -8.29 31.63 17.33
C ASP A 96 -9.28 32.80 17.37
N VAL A 97 -10.25 32.72 18.29
CA VAL A 97 -11.09 33.86 18.65
C VAL A 97 -10.29 34.72 19.62
N SER A 98 -9.20 35.31 19.14
CA SER A 98 -8.43 36.34 19.83
C SER A 98 -8.28 37.53 18.90
N GLY A 99 -9.33 38.36 18.87
CA GLY A 99 -9.40 39.49 17.97
C GLY A 99 -10.51 40.49 18.28
N ALA A 100 -10.99 40.58 19.53
CA ALA A 100 -11.86 41.68 19.94
C ALA A 100 -11.20 42.51 21.03
N PRO A 101 -10.42 43.55 20.67
CA PRO A 101 -10.25 44.71 21.51
C PRO A 101 -11.13 45.83 20.94
N LEU A 102 -12.22 46.21 21.63
CA LEU A 102 -12.70 47.59 21.60
C LEU A 102 -13.35 47.94 22.94
N VAL A 103 -12.58 48.67 23.74
CA VAL A 103 -13.03 49.59 24.78
C VAL A 103 -13.79 50.73 24.11
N ALA A 104 -15.05 50.95 24.52
CA ALA A 104 -15.65 52.25 24.83
C ALA A 104 -17.04 52.02 25.44
#